data_AF-A0A392RNB1-F1
#
_entry.id   AF-A0A392RNB1-F1
#
_cell.length_a   1.000
_cell.length_b   1.000
_cell.length_c   1.000
_cell.angle_alpha   90.00
_cell.angle_beta   90.00
_cell.angle_gamma   90.00
#
_symmetry.space_group_name_H-M   'P 1'
#
loop_
_entity.id
_entity.type
_entity.pdbx_description
1 polymer ?
#
loop_
_entity_poly.entity_id
_entity_poly.type
_entity_poly.pdbx_seq_one_letter_code
_entity_poly.pdbx_strand_id
1 'polypeptide(L)' 'PGVTAGKAAEMEVVAVPSLPKQSHLYTAADEVINSLLDLQLEKWGLPPFADCKS' A
#
# COMPACT_ATOMS: atom_id res chain seq x y z
N PRO A 1 -6.83 -7.86 -9.77
CA PRO A 1 -7.58 -6.62 -10.14
C PRO A 1 -7.26 -5.49 -9.16
N GLY A 2 -7.08 -4.26 -9.62
CA GLY A 2 -6.42 -3.19 -8.86
C GLY A 2 -4.89 -3.33 -8.89
N VAL A 3 -4.34 -4.22 -8.07
CA VAL A 3 -2.88 -4.44 -7.97
C VAL A 3 -2.23 -4.77 -9.30
N THR A 4 -2.76 -5.76 -10.02
CA THR A 4 -2.25 -6.17 -11.33
C THR A 4 -2.26 -5.02 -12.35
N ALA A 5 -3.27 -4.15 -12.30
CA ALA A 5 -3.38 -3.01 -13.20
C ALA A 5 -2.35 -1.93 -12.87
N GLY A 6 -2.14 -1.65 -11.58
CA GLY A 6 -1.09 -0.73 -11.12
C GLY A 6 0.31 -1.22 -11.52
N LYS A 7 0.61 -2.50 -11.31
CA LYS A 7 1.90 -3.09 -11.73
C LYS A 7 2.09 -3.03 -13.25
N ALA A 8 1.04 -3.31 -14.04
CA ALA A 8 1.10 -3.21 -15.50
C ALA A 8 1.32 -1.77 -16.01
N ALA A 9 0.99 -0.77 -15.19
CA ALA A 9 1.26 0.64 -15.45
C ALA A 9 2.62 1.12 -14.89
N GLU A 10 3.48 0.18 -14.46
CA GLU A 10 4.80 0.47 -13.87
C GLU A 10 4.74 1.34 -12.60
N MET A 11 3.64 1.25 -11.85
CA MET A 11 3.48 1.92 -10.56
C MET A 11 3.94 1.04 -9.40
N GLU A 12 4.33 1.70 -8.31
CA GLU A 12 4.50 1.07 -7.01
C GLU A 12 3.13 0.94 -6.33
N VAL A 13 2.84 -0.25 -5.81
CA VAL A 13 1.50 -0.61 -5.34
C VAL A 13 1.55 -1.09 -3.91
N VAL A 14 0.84 -0.37 -3.03
CA VAL A 14 0.57 -0.82 -1.66
C VAL A 14 -0.88 -1.32 -1.59
N ALA A 15 -1.06 -2.57 -1.17
CA ALA A 15 -2.37 -3.17 -1.00
C ALA A 15 -2.85 -3.08 0.45
N VAL A 16 -4.10 -2.65 0.64
CA VAL A 16 -4.79 -2.69 1.93
C VAL A 16 -5.97 -3.66 1.81
N PRO A 17 -5.82 -4.93 2.21
CA PRO A 17 -6.89 -5.91 2.14
C PRO A 17 -8.02 -5.51 3.10
N SER A 18 -9.26 -5.53 2.61
CA SER A 18 -10.44 -5.34 3.47
C SER A 18 -10.62 -6.47 4.49
N LEU A 19 -10.10 -7.66 4.16
CA LEU A 19 -10.09 -8.83 5.04
C LEU A 19 -8.64 -9.31 5.25
N PRO A 20 -8.13 -9.36 6.50
CA PRO A 20 -6.76 -9.77 6.78
C PRO A 20 -6.38 -11.17 6.25
N LYS A 21 -7.37 -12.06 6.09
CA LYS A 21 -7.18 -13.43 5.58
C LYS A 21 -6.91 -13.51 4.06
N GLN A 22 -7.04 -12.40 3.34
CA GLN A 22 -6.88 -12.34 1.89
C GLN A 22 -5.52 -11.80 1.44
N SER A 23 -4.58 -11.57 2.35
CA SER A 23 -3.22 -11.08 2.04
C SER A 23 -2.50 -11.89 0.95
N HIS A 24 -2.72 -13.22 0.92
CA HIS A 24 -2.17 -14.13 -0.10
C HIS A 24 -2.65 -13.84 -1.53
N LEU A 25 -3.71 -13.05 -1.73
CA LEU A 25 -4.21 -12.65 -3.05
C LEU A 25 -3.50 -11.41 -3.62
N TYR A 26 -2.67 -10.74 -2.82
CA TYR A 26 -2.01 -9.49 -3.17
C TYR A 26 -0.48 -9.64 -3.31
N THR A 27 -0.01 -10.85 -3.63
CA THR A 27 1.44 -11.17 -3.75
C THR A 27 2.19 -10.36 -4.80
N ALA A 28 1.49 -9.73 -5.74
CA ALA A 28 2.07 -8.86 -6.75
C ALA A 28 2.26 -7.40 -6.27
N ALA A 29 1.77 -7.04 -5.09
CA ALA A 29 1.96 -5.71 -4.50
C ALA A 29 3.36 -5.58 -3.89
N ASP A 30 3.89 -4.36 -3.90
CA ASP A 30 5.21 -4.04 -3.33
C ASP A 30 5.15 -4.05 -1.79
N GLU A 31 4.01 -3.70 -1.22
CA GLU A 31 3.73 -3.87 0.20
C GLU A 31 2.26 -4.24 0.45
N VAL A 32 1.99 -5.04 1.48
CA VAL A 32 0.63 -5.36 1.95
C VAL A 32 0.53 -4.92 3.40
N ILE A 33 -0.36 -3.97 3.68
CA ILE A 33 -0.56 -3.39 5.02
C ILE A 33 -1.99 -3.64 5.51
N ASN A 34 -2.21 -3.57 6.82
CA ASN A 34 -3.53 -3.84 7.42
C ASN A 34 -4.42 -2.59 7.45
N SER A 35 -3.82 -1.41 7.52
CA SER A 35 -4.50 -0.12 7.54
C SER A 35 -3.65 0.92 6.81
N LEU A 36 -4.28 1.96 6.24
CA LEU A 36 -3.56 3.09 5.66
C LEU A 36 -2.70 3.83 6.70
N LEU A 37 -3.03 3.71 7.99
CA LEU A 37 -2.22 4.28 9.08
C LEU A 37 -0.88 3.56 9.25
N ASP A 38 -0.73 2.35 8.70
CA ASP A 38 0.53 1.60 8.74
C ASP A 38 1.47 2.00 7.60
N LEU A 39 1.03 2.88 6.68
CA LEU A 39 1.82 3.31 5.53
C LEU A 39 2.97 4.24 5.97
N GLN A 40 4.21 3.81 5.70
CA GLN A 40 5.43 4.59 5.99
C GLN A 40 5.99 5.19 4.70
N LEU A 41 5.59 6.42 4.40
CA LEU A 41 5.99 7.15 3.18
C LEU A 41 7.51 7.28 3.02
N GLU A 42 8.22 7.27 4.14
CA GLU A 42 9.67 7.39 4.21
C GLU A 42 10.40 6.23 3.52
N LYS A 43 9.76 5.04 3.43
CA LYS A 43 10.31 3.89 2.66
C LYS A 43 10.46 4.20 1.18
N TRP A 44 9.68 5.14 0.67
CA TRP A 44 9.69 5.62 -0.70
C TRP A 44 10.39 6.97 -0.86
N GLY A 45 11.12 7.44 0.17
CA GLY A 45 11.77 8.75 0.17
C GLY A 45 10.79 9.93 0.20
N LEU A 46 9.52 9.67 0.51
CA LEU A 46 8.48 10.69 0.65
C LEU A 46 8.41 11.16 2.11
N PRO A 47 8.01 12.42 2.37
CA PRO A 47 7.80 12.89 3.73
C PRO A 47 6.66 12.09 4.39
N PRO A 48 6.70 11.88 5.72
CA PRO A 48 5.57 11.28 6.44
C PRO A 48 4.29 12.06 6.19
N PHE A 49 3.14 11.41 6.34
CA PHE A 49 1.88 12.14 6.33
C PHE A 49 1.95 13.22 7.40
N ALA A 50 1.57 14.44 7.02
CA ALA A 50 1.17 15.41 8.02
C ALA A 50 -0.16 14.90 8.59
N ASP A 51 -0.10 14.11 9.67
CA ASP A 51 -1.28 13.90 10.50
C ASP A 51 -1.90 15.27 10.74
N CYS A 52 -3.23 15.39 10.61
CA CYS A 52 -3.97 16.62 10.85
C CYS A 52 -3.72 17.15 12.27
N LYS A 53 -2.58 17.79 12.48
CA LYS A 53 -2.09 18.38 13.72
C LYS A 53 -1.27 19.60 13.37
N SER A 54 -2.00 20.66 13.03
CA SER A 54 -1.92 21.98 13.65
C SER A 54 -2.79 22.96 12.89
#